data_AF-A0A7J7GPC4-F1
#
_entry.id   AF-A0A7J7GPC4-F1
#
_cell.length_a   1.000
_cell.length_b   1.000
_cell.length_c   1.000
_cell.angle_alpha   90.00
_cell.angle_beta   90.00
_cell.angle_gamma   90.00
#
_symmetry.space_group_name_H-M   'P 1'
#
loop_
_entity.id
_entity.type
_entity.pdbx_description
1 polymer ?
#
loop_
_entity_poly.entity_id
_entity_poly.type
_entity_poly.pdbx_seq_one_letter_code
_entity_poly.pdbx_strand_id
1 'polypeptide(L)'
;MKRTQRFKRVLKPNKTIESFAFNDHHEKLKLKPKVKAQSQFDSISITHHLSFEKSTILAPDFCQIDALDLAPLLLGKYLRRDDVVLQITEVEAYRPNDSACHGRFGVTARTAPVFGPGGHAYVYLCYGLHNMLNVVADKEGVGAAVLIRSCAPVSGLETIQQRRGVKTEKPVLLSGPGKVGQALGLSTEWSNHPLFTPGGLELLDGPKPEKMLIGPRVGIEYASPEHVSALWRFAIADTPWISAPKNTLRPPESSIVDSEEPYLGDQDEEGKAWRRKKERVK
;
A
#
# COMPACT_ATOMS: atom_id res chain seq x y z
N MET A 1 -11.70 -56.88 -26.49
CA MET A 1 -11.12 -57.62 -25.33
C MET A 1 -9.82 -56.91 -24.95
N LYS A 2 -9.45 -56.59 -23.71
CA LYS A 2 -10.00 -56.66 -22.32
C LYS A 2 -9.41 -55.41 -21.58
N ARG A 3 -9.94 -54.80 -20.50
CA ARG A 3 -11.25 -54.79 -19.81
C ARG A 3 -11.19 -53.61 -18.80
N THR A 4 -12.04 -52.58 -18.89
CA THR A 4 -12.02 -51.40 -17.99
C THR A 4 -12.37 -51.75 -16.54
N GLN A 5 -11.76 -51.07 -15.56
CA GLN A 5 -12.15 -51.13 -14.14
C GLN A 5 -12.74 -49.78 -13.67
N ARG A 6 -14.01 -49.82 -13.29
CA ARG A 6 -14.71 -48.74 -12.55
C ARG A 6 -14.40 -48.86 -11.06
N PHE A 7 -14.00 -47.77 -10.42
CA PHE A 7 -14.10 -47.68 -8.96
C PHE A 7 -15.53 -47.31 -8.55
N LYS A 8 -16.05 -48.02 -7.53
CA LYS A 8 -17.44 -47.86 -7.05
C LYS A 8 -17.52 -46.81 -5.95
N ARG A 9 -18.52 -45.94 -6.05
CA ARG A 9 -18.96 -45.01 -5.00
C ARG A 9 -19.55 -45.82 -3.83
N VAL A 10 -19.13 -45.56 -2.59
CA VAL A 10 -19.72 -46.17 -1.39
C VAL A 10 -20.43 -45.07 -0.60
N LEU A 11 -21.76 -45.17 -0.53
CA LEU A 11 -22.59 -44.43 0.42
C LEU A 11 -22.86 -45.35 1.63
N LYS A 12 -22.92 -44.77 2.83
CA LYS A 12 -23.44 -45.42 4.04
C LYS A 12 -24.50 -44.51 4.69
N PRO A 13 -25.50 -45.08 5.39
CA PRO A 13 -26.83 -44.46 5.51
C PRO A 13 -27.02 -43.59 6.75
N ASN A 14 -28.05 -42.73 6.68
CA ASN A 14 -28.60 -41.98 7.81
C ASN A 14 -28.99 -42.90 8.98
N LYS A 15 -28.88 -42.35 10.21
CA LYS A 15 -29.57 -42.87 11.39
C LYS A 15 -30.55 -41.84 11.93
N THR A 16 -31.60 -42.37 12.57
CA THR A 16 -32.88 -41.72 12.86
C THR A 16 -32.83 -40.77 14.06
N ILE A 17 -33.78 -39.84 14.09
CA ILE A 17 -34.12 -39.00 15.24
C ILE A 17 -34.90 -39.86 16.25
N GLU A 18 -34.52 -39.83 17.52
CA GLU A 18 -35.38 -40.25 18.63
C GLU A 18 -35.44 -39.15 19.69
N SER A 19 -36.66 -38.91 20.19
CA SER A 19 -36.99 -37.89 21.17
C SER A 19 -36.94 -38.45 22.60
N PHE A 20 -36.30 -37.74 23.52
CA PHE A 20 -36.49 -37.94 24.95
C PHE A 20 -36.80 -36.62 25.64
N ALA A 21 -37.95 -36.57 26.30
CA ALA A 21 -38.25 -35.59 27.33
C ALA A 21 -37.88 -36.17 28.70
N PHE A 22 -37.44 -35.35 29.66
CA PHE A 22 -37.93 -35.40 31.05
C PHE A 22 -37.50 -34.18 31.88
N ASN A 23 -38.45 -33.68 32.67
CA ASN A 23 -38.45 -32.77 33.83
C ASN A 23 -37.22 -31.91 34.19
N ASP A 24 -37.45 -30.60 34.07
CA ASP A 24 -37.54 -29.63 35.19
C ASP A 24 -36.96 -30.03 36.57
N HIS A 25 -35.96 -29.27 37.01
CA HIS A 25 -35.68 -29.04 38.44
C HIS A 25 -35.17 -27.62 38.66
N HIS A 26 -35.87 -26.86 39.50
CA HIS A 26 -35.48 -25.52 39.95
C HIS A 26 -34.18 -25.52 40.76
N GLU A 27 -33.22 -24.65 40.41
CA GLU A 27 -32.26 -24.12 41.38
C GLU A 27 -32.05 -22.60 41.19
N LYS A 28 -32.33 -21.83 42.25
CA LYS A 28 -32.31 -20.35 42.25
C LYS A 28 -30.95 -19.82 42.70
N LEU A 29 -30.04 -19.57 41.77
CA LEU A 29 -28.79 -18.84 42.06
C LEU A 29 -28.96 -17.32 41.87
N LYS A 30 -28.83 -16.57 42.97
CA LYS A 30 -28.97 -15.11 43.01
C LYS A 30 -27.71 -14.43 42.44
N LEU A 31 -27.83 -13.82 41.26
CA LEU A 31 -26.80 -12.94 40.72
C LEU A 31 -26.95 -11.50 41.24
N LYS A 32 -25.89 -10.95 41.83
CA LYS A 32 -25.79 -9.51 42.18
C LYS A 32 -25.38 -8.72 40.92
N PRO A 33 -25.91 -7.51 40.69
CA PRO A 33 -25.50 -6.70 39.55
C PRO A 33 -24.08 -6.16 39.76
N LYS A 34 -23.21 -6.36 38.77
CA LYS A 34 -21.89 -5.70 38.71
C LYS A 34 -21.84 -4.78 37.50
N VAL A 35 -21.42 -3.55 37.77
CA VAL A 35 -21.50 -2.34 36.93
C VAL A 35 -21.04 -2.55 35.47
N LYS A 36 -21.79 -1.97 34.52
CA LYS A 36 -21.37 -1.87 33.11
C LYS A 36 -20.12 -1.00 32.99
N ALA A 37 -19.05 -1.52 32.39
CA ALA A 37 -18.02 -0.69 31.79
C ALA A 37 -18.53 -0.23 30.42
N GLN A 38 -18.80 1.06 30.27
CA GLN A 38 -19.24 1.65 29.01
C GLN A 38 -18.04 1.71 28.04
N SER A 39 -18.23 1.28 26.80
CA SER A 39 -17.18 1.19 25.78
C SER A 39 -16.71 2.56 25.28
N GLN A 40 -15.42 2.86 25.40
CA GLN A 40 -14.77 3.97 24.69
C GLN A 40 -14.46 3.53 23.25
N PHE A 41 -15.46 3.46 22.36
CA PHE A 41 -15.26 3.02 20.97
C PHE A 41 -15.99 3.85 19.88
N ASP A 42 -16.65 4.96 20.22
CA ASP A 42 -17.52 5.67 19.27
C ASP A 42 -16.94 6.98 18.68
N SER A 43 -15.83 7.53 19.20
CA SER A 43 -15.33 8.85 18.78
C SER A 43 -14.39 8.82 17.55
N ILE A 44 -13.63 7.75 17.33
CA ILE A 44 -12.61 7.70 16.27
C ILE A 44 -13.24 7.47 14.89
N SER A 45 -14.18 6.51 14.77
CA SER A 45 -14.83 6.18 13.49
C SER A 45 -15.68 7.33 12.94
N ILE A 46 -16.40 8.06 13.79
CA ILE A 46 -17.23 9.22 13.39
C ILE A 46 -16.34 10.34 12.82
N THR A 47 -15.18 10.60 13.45
CA THR A 47 -14.26 11.66 13.01
C THR A 47 -13.63 11.33 11.65
N HIS A 48 -13.24 10.07 11.42
CA HIS A 48 -12.75 9.65 10.10
C HIS A 48 -13.83 9.70 9.03
N HIS A 49 -15.05 9.22 9.31
CA HIS A 49 -16.15 9.26 8.35
C HIS A 49 -16.48 10.70 7.91
N LEU A 50 -16.51 11.65 8.85
CA LEU A 50 -16.76 13.07 8.56
C LEU A 50 -15.63 13.76 7.78
N SER A 51 -14.39 13.26 7.90
CA SER A 51 -13.25 13.76 7.10
C SER A 51 -13.30 13.30 5.65
N PHE A 52 -13.79 12.08 5.40
CA PHE A 52 -13.82 11.49 4.06
C PHE A 52 -14.85 12.13 3.12
N GLU A 53 -16.05 12.45 3.62
CA GLU A 53 -17.16 13.08 2.85
C GLU A 53 -16.78 14.42 2.18
N LYS A 54 -15.65 15.01 2.59
CA LYS A 54 -15.11 16.27 2.03
C LYS A 54 -13.91 16.07 1.10
N SER A 55 -13.45 14.84 0.88
CA SER A 55 -12.31 14.54 0.01
C SER A 55 -12.65 14.80 -1.45
N THR A 56 -11.80 15.59 -2.12
CA THR A 56 -11.95 15.91 -3.54
C THR A 56 -11.24 14.88 -4.41
N ILE A 57 -11.79 14.59 -5.59
CA ILE A 57 -11.07 13.82 -6.62
C ILE A 57 -9.80 14.61 -7.01
N LEU A 58 -8.66 13.93 -7.08
CA LEU A 58 -7.41 14.55 -7.53
C LEU A 58 -7.46 14.86 -9.03
N ALA A 59 -6.94 16.01 -9.40
CA ALA A 59 -6.81 16.42 -10.79
C ALA A 59 -5.76 15.54 -11.53
N PRO A 60 -5.89 15.32 -12.85
CA PRO A 60 -5.03 14.41 -13.61
C PRO A 60 -3.56 14.83 -13.65
N ASP A 61 -3.28 16.12 -13.55
CA ASP A 61 -1.94 16.72 -13.53
C ASP A 61 -1.14 16.36 -12.27
N PHE A 62 -1.80 16.07 -11.14
CA PHE A 62 -1.17 15.56 -9.91
C PHE A 62 -0.29 14.32 -10.17
N CYS A 63 -0.67 13.48 -11.13
CA CYS A 63 0.04 12.26 -11.48
C CYS A 63 1.07 12.43 -12.61
N GLN A 64 1.16 13.61 -13.25
CA GLN A 64 2.03 13.86 -14.41
C GLN A 64 3.45 14.29 -14.01
N ILE A 65 4.02 13.58 -13.05
CA ILE A 65 5.37 13.76 -12.50
C ILE A 65 6.06 12.39 -12.41
N ASP A 66 7.37 12.37 -12.17
CA ASP A 66 8.13 11.11 -12.08
C ASP A 66 7.55 10.16 -11.01
N ALA A 67 7.59 8.85 -11.27
CA ALA A 67 7.05 7.85 -10.35
C ALA A 67 7.69 7.89 -8.94
N LEU A 68 8.95 8.34 -8.80
CA LEU A 68 9.60 8.51 -7.50
C LEU A 68 9.11 9.72 -6.72
N ASP A 69 8.67 10.77 -7.42
CA ASP A 69 8.07 11.96 -6.80
C ASP A 69 6.58 11.70 -6.48
N LEU A 70 5.87 10.98 -7.35
CA LEU A 70 4.46 10.63 -7.16
C LEU A 70 4.25 9.63 -6.02
N ALA A 71 5.11 8.61 -5.88
CA ALA A 71 4.95 7.55 -4.88
C ALA A 71 4.79 8.06 -3.43
N PRO A 72 5.66 8.94 -2.88
CA PRO A 72 5.46 9.49 -1.53
C PRO A 72 4.23 10.40 -1.43
N LEU A 73 3.80 11.06 -2.52
CA LEU A 73 2.61 11.92 -2.53
C LEU A 73 1.28 11.14 -2.54
N LEU A 74 1.30 9.90 -3.06
CA LEU A 74 0.17 8.97 -3.01
C LEU A 74 -0.08 8.39 -1.62
N LEU A 75 0.90 8.41 -0.71
CA LEU A 75 0.69 7.96 0.67
C LEU A 75 -0.33 8.85 1.38
N GLY A 76 -1.28 8.21 2.06
CA GLY A 76 -2.34 8.86 2.82
C GLY A 76 -3.56 9.31 1.99
N LYS A 77 -3.44 9.30 0.65
CA LYS A 77 -4.54 9.50 -0.30
C LYS A 77 -5.53 8.33 -0.26
N TYR A 78 -6.75 8.54 -0.75
CA TYR A 78 -7.78 7.50 -0.75
C TYR A 78 -8.03 6.96 -2.16
N LEU A 79 -8.30 5.65 -2.24
CA LEU A 79 -8.95 5.02 -3.37
C LEU A 79 -10.41 4.77 -3.00
N ARG A 80 -11.35 5.28 -3.80
CA ARG A 80 -12.77 4.94 -3.70
C ARG A 80 -13.19 4.09 -4.89
N ARG A 81 -14.00 3.08 -4.63
CA ARG A 81 -14.87 2.44 -5.61
C ARG A 81 -16.11 1.96 -4.87
N ASP A 82 -17.29 2.14 -5.46
CA ASP A 82 -18.57 1.88 -4.79
C ASP A 82 -18.62 2.41 -3.31
N ASP A 83 -18.94 1.57 -2.34
CA ASP A 83 -18.96 1.89 -0.90
C ASP A 83 -17.59 1.73 -0.21
N VAL A 84 -16.61 1.18 -0.93
CA VAL A 84 -15.28 0.84 -0.43
C VAL A 84 -14.32 2.02 -0.59
N VAL A 85 -13.84 2.52 0.54
CA VAL A 85 -12.78 3.53 0.61
C VAL A 85 -11.58 2.96 1.34
N LEU A 86 -10.42 3.07 0.71
CA LEU A 86 -9.13 2.57 1.18
C LEU A 86 -8.11 3.70 1.25
N GLN A 87 -7.44 3.88 2.38
CA GLN A 87 -6.30 4.80 2.48
C GLN A 87 -5.03 4.09 2.00
N ILE A 88 -4.29 4.67 1.05
CA ILE A 88 -3.01 4.13 0.58
C ILE A 88 -1.97 4.26 1.69
N THR A 89 -1.43 3.13 2.16
CA THR A 89 -0.44 3.07 3.25
C THR A 89 0.94 2.60 2.81
N GLU A 90 1.05 1.99 1.63
CA GLU A 90 2.30 1.49 1.06
C GLU A 90 2.24 1.45 -0.48
N VAL A 91 3.33 1.85 -1.13
CA VAL A 91 3.48 1.87 -2.60
C VAL A 91 4.89 1.48 -3.06
N GLU A 92 5.05 1.16 -4.34
CA GLU A 92 6.35 1.02 -5.01
C GLU A 92 6.40 1.77 -6.35
N ALA A 93 7.49 2.49 -6.61
CA ALA A 93 7.71 3.19 -7.87
C ALA A 93 8.40 2.31 -8.93
N TYR A 94 8.01 2.52 -10.18
CA TYR A 94 8.58 1.88 -11.38
C TYR A 94 8.76 2.93 -12.48
N ARG A 95 9.96 3.02 -13.06
CA ARG A 95 10.38 4.05 -14.04
C ARG A 95 10.66 3.44 -15.43
N PRO A 96 10.91 4.22 -16.50
CA PRO A 96 11.13 3.65 -17.83
C PRO A 96 12.43 2.85 -17.95
N ASN A 97 13.51 3.34 -17.32
CA ASN A 97 14.84 2.71 -17.32
C ASN A 97 14.98 1.57 -16.29
N ASP A 98 13.90 1.20 -15.62
CA ASP A 98 13.91 0.23 -14.52
C ASP A 98 13.74 -1.20 -15.02
N SER A 99 14.74 -2.04 -14.73
CA SER A 99 14.72 -3.46 -15.10
C SER A 99 13.63 -4.30 -14.41
N ALA A 100 12.96 -3.77 -13.37
CA ALA A 100 11.76 -4.36 -12.78
C ALA A 100 10.46 -3.87 -13.47
N CYS A 101 10.45 -2.69 -14.08
CA CYS A 101 9.26 -2.08 -14.69
C CYS A 101 8.77 -2.85 -15.91
N HIS A 102 7.45 -2.97 -16.09
CA HIS A 102 6.86 -3.54 -17.30
C HIS A 102 7.12 -2.70 -18.56
N GLY A 103 7.33 -1.39 -18.42
CA GLY A 103 7.65 -0.48 -19.54
C GLY A 103 8.94 -0.81 -20.27
N ARG A 104 9.90 -1.50 -19.63
CA ARG A 104 11.20 -1.87 -20.23
C ARG A 104 11.11 -2.69 -21.52
N PHE A 105 9.98 -3.34 -21.77
CA PHE A 105 9.72 -4.14 -22.98
C PHE A 105 9.08 -3.33 -24.12
N GLY A 106 8.88 -2.02 -23.95
CA GLY A 106 8.18 -1.17 -24.90
C GLY A 106 6.66 -1.41 -24.91
N VAL A 107 6.01 -0.83 -25.93
CA VAL A 107 4.56 -0.86 -26.09
C VAL A 107 4.10 -2.19 -26.68
N THR A 108 3.28 -2.91 -25.93
CA THR A 108 2.58 -4.15 -26.31
C THR A 108 1.12 -4.06 -25.87
N ALA A 109 0.22 -4.93 -26.33
CA ALA A 109 -1.17 -4.94 -25.84
C ALA A 109 -1.29 -5.05 -24.30
N ARG A 110 -0.32 -5.68 -23.62
CA ARG A 110 -0.29 -5.81 -22.15
C ARG A 110 0.32 -4.60 -21.43
N THR A 111 1.23 -3.88 -22.09
CA THR A 111 2.00 -2.78 -21.49
C THR A 111 1.50 -1.41 -21.94
N ALA A 112 0.75 -1.30 -23.03
CA ALA A 112 0.23 -0.03 -23.55
C ALA A 112 -0.43 0.86 -22.48
N PRO A 113 -1.23 0.34 -21.50
CA PRO A 113 -1.80 1.21 -20.47
C PRO A 113 -0.77 1.87 -19.54
N VAL A 114 0.43 1.30 -19.32
CA VAL A 114 1.48 1.98 -18.53
C VAL A 114 2.17 3.12 -19.30
N PHE A 115 1.99 3.17 -20.62
CA PHE A 115 2.39 4.30 -21.46
C PHE A 115 1.26 5.30 -21.69
N GLY A 116 0.08 5.11 -21.08
CA GLY A 116 -1.02 6.08 -21.13
C GLY A 116 -0.70 7.36 -20.32
N PRO A 117 -1.65 8.31 -20.25
CA PRO A 117 -1.46 9.53 -19.48
C PRO A 117 -1.40 9.26 -17.97
N GLY A 118 -0.60 10.04 -17.23
CA GLY A 118 -0.60 10.05 -15.77
C GLY A 118 -2.01 10.18 -15.19
N GLY A 119 -2.29 9.45 -14.10
CA GLY A 119 -3.59 9.44 -13.43
C GLY A 119 -4.60 8.42 -13.97
N HIS A 120 -4.18 7.51 -14.85
CA HIS A 120 -4.95 6.33 -15.21
C HIS A 120 -4.56 5.12 -14.34
N ALA A 121 -5.47 4.17 -14.17
CA ALA A 121 -5.19 2.89 -13.54
C ALA A 121 -4.47 1.96 -14.54
N TYR A 122 -3.33 1.40 -14.14
CA TYR A 122 -2.75 0.24 -14.82
C TYR A 122 -3.00 -1.01 -13.99
N VAL A 123 -3.89 -1.88 -14.47
CA VAL A 123 -4.24 -3.14 -13.82
C VAL A 123 -3.73 -4.32 -14.65
N TYR A 124 -3.00 -5.24 -14.01
CA TYR A 124 -2.55 -6.48 -14.64
C TYR A 124 -2.71 -7.69 -13.72
N LEU A 125 -2.94 -8.86 -14.31
CA LEU A 125 -3.02 -10.13 -13.59
C LEU A 125 -1.61 -10.70 -13.34
N CYS A 126 -1.21 -10.77 -12.06
CA CYS A 126 0.04 -11.35 -11.62
C CYS A 126 -0.13 -12.84 -11.29
N TYR A 127 0.77 -13.69 -11.83
CA TYR A 127 0.78 -15.15 -11.69
C TYR A 127 -0.58 -15.84 -11.93
N GLY A 128 -1.46 -15.25 -12.74
CA GLY A 128 -2.80 -15.79 -13.01
C GLY A 128 -3.82 -15.65 -11.87
N LEU A 129 -3.45 -15.05 -10.72
CA LEU A 129 -4.25 -15.12 -9.48
C LEU A 129 -4.64 -13.76 -8.89
N HIS A 130 -3.86 -12.72 -9.10
CA HIS A 130 -4.00 -11.46 -8.39
C HIS A 130 -3.91 -10.25 -9.31
N ASN A 131 -4.96 -9.43 -9.34
CA ASN A 131 -4.93 -8.16 -10.06
C ASN A 131 -4.14 -7.12 -9.25
N MET A 132 -3.09 -6.58 -9.86
CA MET A 132 -2.21 -5.55 -9.29
C MET A 132 -2.67 -4.19 -9.78
N LEU A 133 -3.04 -3.28 -8.88
CA LEU A 133 -3.41 -1.90 -9.21
C LEU A 133 -2.18 -1.00 -9.15
N ASN A 134 -1.92 -0.27 -10.23
CA ASN A 134 -0.92 0.78 -10.29
C ASN A 134 -1.59 2.09 -10.74
N VAL A 135 -1.05 3.22 -10.30
CA VAL A 135 -1.35 4.55 -10.85
C VAL A 135 -0.29 4.85 -11.90
N VAL A 136 -0.70 5.13 -13.14
CA VAL A 136 0.21 5.58 -14.20
C VAL A 136 0.76 6.96 -13.82
N ALA A 137 2.07 7.12 -13.99
CA ALA A 137 2.83 8.31 -13.62
C ALA A 137 3.44 8.97 -14.87
N ASP A 138 3.91 10.20 -14.69
CA ASP A 138 4.54 11.02 -15.73
C ASP A 138 3.60 11.33 -16.92
N LYS A 139 4.16 11.87 -18.00
CA LYS A 139 3.46 12.17 -19.24
C LYS A 139 3.19 10.90 -20.04
N GLU A 140 2.18 11.00 -20.91
CA GLU A 140 1.88 9.95 -21.88
C GLU A 140 3.13 9.59 -22.72
N GLY A 141 3.30 8.30 -23.01
CA GLY A 141 4.44 7.75 -23.74
C GLY A 141 5.68 7.43 -22.88
N VAL A 142 5.72 7.81 -21.60
CA VAL A 142 6.90 7.61 -20.75
C VAL A 142 7.03 6.16 -20.26
N GLY A 143 5.94 5.52 -19.81
CA GLY A 143 5.99 4.12 -19.34
C GLY A 143 6.35 3.96 -17.86
N ALA A 144 5.85 4.84 -16.99
CA ALA A 144 6.11 4.86 -15.55
C ALA A 144 4.83 4.64 -14.72
N ALA A 145 4.95 4.07 -13.52
CA ALA A 145 3.81 3.87 -12.63
C ALA A 145 4.20 3.67 -11.16
N VAL A 146 3.21 3.84 -10.29
CA VAL A 146 3.30 3.53 -8.85
C VAL A 146 2.33 2.39 -8.50
N LEU A 147 2.86 1.25 -8.06
CA LEU A 147 2.09 0.11 -7.57
C LEU A 147 1.46 0.43 -6.20
N ILE A 148 0.17 0.21 -6.05
CA ILE A 148 -0.52 0.29 -4.75
C ILE A 148 -0.36 -1.05 -4.03
N ARG A 149 0.35 -1.05 -2.90
CA ARG A 149 0.75 -2.28 -2.20
C ARG A 149 -0.04 -2.61 -0.97
N SER A 150 -0.33 -1.62 -0.15
CA SER A 150 -1.16 -1.83 1.04
C SER A 150 -2.06 -0.64 1.25
N CYS A 151 -3.19 -0.92 1.88
CA CYS A 151 -4.10 0.12 2.34
C CYS A 151 -4.58 -0.15 3.76
N ALA A 152 -5.11 0.88 4.41
CA ALA A 152 -6.01 0.77 5.55
C ALA A 152 -7.48 0.89 5.07
N PRO A 153 -8.44 0.20 5.69
CA PRO A 153 -9.86 0.36 5.37
C PRO A 153 -10.40 1.64 6.01
N VAL A 154 -11.22 2.39 5.28
CA VAL A 154 -11.90 3.60 5.77
C VAL A 154 -13.42 3.40 5.80
N SER A 155 -13.99 2.83 4.73
CA SER A 155 -15.41 2.43 4.64
C SER A 155 -15.58 1.13 3.85
N GLY A 156 -16.81 0.60 3.80
CA GLY A 156 -17.14 -0.61 3.03
C GLY A 156 -16.54 -1.91 3.59
N LEU A 157 -16.31 -1.98 4.91
CA LEU A 157 -15.67 -3.14 5.55
C LEU A 157 -16.36 -4.48 5.23
N GLU A 158 -17.69 -4.53 5.22
CA GLU A 158 -18.43 -5.75 4.88
C GLU A 158 -18.17 -6.16 3.42
N THR A 159 -18.26 -5.23 2.49
CA THR A 159 -17.93 -5.42 1.07
C THR A 159 -16.49 -5.87 0.86
N ILE A 160 -15.53 -5.27 1.58
CA ILE A 160 -14.12 -5.73 1.59
C ILE A 160 -14.04 -7.17 2.07
N GLN A 161 -14.60 -7.50 3.24
CA GLN A 161 -14.55 -8.85 3.81
C GLN A 161 -15.20 -9.90 2.89
N GLN A 162 -16.31 -9.56 2.24
CA GLN A 162 -16.99 -10.39 1.25
C GLN A 162 -16.10 -10.64 0.03
N ARG A 163 -15.60 -9.58 -0.62
CA ARG A 163 -14.69 -9.68 -1.79
C ARG A 163 -13.40 -10.43 -1.47
N ARG A 164 -12.92 -10.33 -0.23
CA ARG A 164 -11.72 -11.04 0.25
C ARG A 164 -11.98 -12.46 0.72
N GLY A 165 -13.23 -12.85 0.95
CA GLY A 165 -13.60 -14.16 1.52
C GLY A 165 -13.12 -14.38 2.96
N VAL A 166 -12.79 -13.31 3.70
CA VAL A 166 -12.21 -13.40 5.06
C VAL A 166 -12.86 -12.35 5.96
N LYS A 167 -13.55 -12.81 7.01
CA LYS A 167 -14.12 -11.94 8.06
C LYS A 167 -13.05 -11.57 9.09
N THR A 168 -12.35 -10.47 8.85
CA THR A 168 -11.38 -9.90 9.81
C THR A 168 -11.18 -8.41 9.57
N GLU A 169 -10.78 -7.69 10.61
CA GLU A 169 -10.31 -6.29 10.56
C GLU A 169 -8.80 -6.17 10.71
N LYS A 170 -8.08 -7.28 10.85
CA LYS A 170 -6.62 -7.29 11.02
C LYS A 170 -5.91 -6.88 9.73
N PRO A 171 -4.68 -6.33 9.81
CA PRO A 171 -3.90 -5.88 8.64
C PRO A 171 -3.81 -6.86 7.48
N VAL A 172 -3.87 -8.17 7.76
CA VAL A 172 -3.91 -9.24 6.76
C VAL A 172 -4.98 -9.03 5.67
N LEU A 173 -6.04 -8.27 5.95
CA LEU A 173 -7.11 -7.92 5.01
C LEU A 173 -6.64 -7.05 3.85
N LEU A 174 -5.61 -6.20 4.01
CA LEU A 174 -5.19 -5.23 2.97
C LEU A 174 -3.66 -5.10 2.81
N SER A 175 -2.87 -5.81 3.61
CA SER A 175 -1.40 -5.81 3.50
C SER A 175 -0.87 -6.67 2.34
N GLY A 176 -0.88 -6.14 1.12
CA GLY A 176 -0.33 -6.77 -0.09
C GLY A 176 -1.08 -6.36 -1.38
N PRO A 177 -0.41 -6.17 -2.53
CA PRO A 177 -1.01 -5.48 -3.68
C PRO A 177 -2.22 -6.23 -4.27
N GLY A 178 -2.12 -7.56 -4.40
CA GLY A 178 -3.24 -8.41 -4.81
C GLY A 178 -4.42 -8.42 -3.83
N LYS A 179 -4.18 -8.07 -2.56
CA LYS A 179 -5.23 -7.95 -1.54
C LYS A 179 -6.03 -6.66 -1.71
N VAL A 180 -5.35 -5.56 -2.05
CA VAL A 180 -5.98 -4.29 -2.41
C VAL A 180 -6.83 -4.46 -3.67
N GLY A 181 -6.27 -5.06 -4.72
CA GLY A 181 -7.01 -5.34 -5.97
C GLY A 181 -8.27 -6.19 -5.76
N GLN A 182 -8.20 -7.22 -4.92
CA GLN A 182 -9.38 -8.01 -4.54
C GLN A 182 -10.38 -7.21 -3.70
N ALA A 183 -9.95 -6.39 -2.72
CA ALA A 183 -10.84 -5.58 -1.88
C ALA A 183 -11.63 -4.53 -2.68
N LEU A 184 -11.00 -3.96 -3.71
CA LEU A 184 -11.64 -3.06 -4.68
C LEU A 184 -12.45 -3.81 -5.76
N GLY A 185 -12.42 -5.15 -5.79
CA GLY A 185 -13.17 -5.93 -6.78
C GLY A 185 -12.68 -5.77 -8.22
N LEU A 186 -11.38 -5.50 -8.41
CA LEU A 186 -10.82 -5.16 -9.73
C LEU A 186 -10.57 -6.39 -10.60
N SER A 187 -10.89 -6.24 -11.89
CA SER A 187 -10.46 -7.08 -13.01
C SER A 187 -9.44 -6.31 -13.87
N THR A 188 -8.85 -6.97 -14.88
CA THR A 188 -7.99 -6.29 -15.88
C THR A 188 -8.74 -5.30 -16.78
N GLU A 189 -10.08 -5.30 -16.77
CA GLU A 189 -10.92 -4.35 -17.52
C GLU A 189 -10.85 -2.93 -16.91
N TRP A 190 -10.38 -2.80 -15.67
CA TRP A 190 -10.08 -1.52 -15.03
C TRP A 190 -8.73 -0.91 -15.45
N SER A 191 -7.96 -1.60 -16.30
CA SER A 191 -6.76 -1.04 -16.90
C SER A 191 -7.12 0.04 -17.91
N ASN A 192 -6.35 1.13 -17.95
CA ASN A 192 -6.66 2.37 -18.68
C ASN A 192 -7.89 3.15 -18.15
N HIS A 193 -8.39 2.88 -16.95
CA HIS A 193 -9.48 3.66 -16.34
C HIS A 193 -8.97 5.00 -15.77
N PRO A 194 -9.55 6.16 -16.10
CA PRO A 194 -9.16 7.46 -15.54
C PRO A 194 -9.55 7.58 -14.07
N LEU A 195 -8.57 7.72 -13.16
CA LEU A 195 -8.81 7.78 -11.70
C LEU A 195 -9.44 9.10 -11.22
N PHE A 196 -9.66 10.04 -12.14
CA PHE A 196 -10.23 11.36 -11.88
C PHE A 196 -11.68 11.49 -12.39
N THR A 197 -12.32 10.38 -12.76
CA THR A 197 -13.72 10.38 -13.27
C THR A 197 -14.70 9.92 -12.18
N PRO A 198 -15.71 10.74 -11.81
CA PRO A 198 -16.69 10.38 -10.79
C PRO A 198 -17.46 9.08 -11.07
N GLY A 199 -17.69 8.29 -10.02
CA GLY A 199 -18.50 7.06 -10.07
C GLY A 199 -17.78 5.81 -10.59
N GLY A 200 -16.48 5.90 -10.84
CA GLY A 200 -15.63 4.78 -11.27
C GLY A 200 -14.76 4.21 -10.14
N LEU A 201 -13.48 4.02 -10.45
CA LEU A 201 -12.41 3.85 -9.47
C LEU A 201 -11.70 5.19 -9.37
N GLU A 202 -11.75 5.83 -8.21
CA GLU A 202 -11.36 7.23 -8.03
C GLU A 202 -10.16 7.35 -7.09
N LEU A 203 -9.25 8.26 -7.41
CA LEU A 203 -8.16 8.70 -6.54
C LEU A 203 -8.54 10.05 -5.92
N LEU A 204 -8.64 10.08 -4.60
CA LEU A 204 -9.14 11.21 -3.82
C LEU A 204 -8.04 11.78 -2.92
N ASP A 205 -8.10 13.09 -2.66
CA ASP A 205 -7.18 13.72 -1.72
C ASP A 205 -7.37 13.18 -0.29
N GLY A 206 -6.29 13.22 0.48
CA GLY A 206 -6.19 12.62 1.80
C GLY A 206 -4.94 13.10 2.53
N PRO A 207 -4.92 12.95 3.86
CA PRO A 207 -3.93 13.57 4.73
C PRO A 207 -2.51 13.14 4.36
N LYS A 208 -1.59 14.11 4.33
CA LYS A 208 -0.15 13.84 4.19
C LYS A 208 0.33 13.07 5.43
N PRO A 209 1.08 11.96 5.31
CA PRO A 209 1.62 11.25 6.46
C PRO A 209 2.68 12.10 7.20
N GLU A 210 2.67 12.07 8.53
CA GLU A 210 3.67 12.74 9.38
C GLU A 210 5.06 12.13 9.23
N LYS A 211 5.12 10.81 9.05
CA LYS A 211 6.35 10.02 8.97
C LYS A 211 6.23 8.98 7.86
N MET A 212 7.34 8.76 7.16
CA MET A 212 7.45 7.81 6.06
C MET A 212 8.64 6.88 6.28
N LEU A 213 8.55 5.66 5.76
CA LEU A 213 9.65 4.71 5.64
C LEU A 213 9.94 4.45 4.16
N ILE A 214 11.20 4.21 3.83
CA ILE A 214 11.69 3.82 2.51
C ILE A 214 12.41 2.46 2.58
N GLY A 215 12.44 1.71 1.49
CA GLY A 215 13.13 0.42 1.41
C GLY A 215 13.20 -0.16 0.01
N PRO A 216 13.88 -1.30 -0.18
CA PRO A 216 13.87 -2.03 -1.43
C PRO A 216 12.49 -2.61 -1.73
N ARG A 217 12.21 -2.77 -3.02
CA ARG A 217 10.94 -3.29 -3.54
C ARG A 217 10.86 -4.81 -3.40
N VAL A 218 9.65 -5.36 -3.37
CA VAL A 218 9.40 -6.77 -3.02
C VAL A 218 9.00 -7.60 -4.25
N GLY A 219 9.62 -8.77 -4.45
CA GLY A 219 9.25 -9.69 -5.52
C GLY A 219 9.83 -9.31 -6.89
N ILE A 220 10.96 -8.60 -6.89
CA ILE A 220 11.66 -8.12 -8.09
C ILE A 220 13.08 -8.72 -8.22
N GLU A 221 13.35 -9.86 -7.60
CA GLU A 221 14.68 -10.49 -7.50
C GLU A 221 15.26 -10.90 -8.87
N TYR A 222 14.46 -10.87 -9.93
CA TYR A 222 14.85 -11.04 -11.33
C TYR A 222 15.43 -9.79 -12.00
N ALA A 223 15.32 -8.62 -11.35
CA ALA A 223 15.79 -7.33 -11.86
C ALA A 223 17.32 -7.17 -11.68
N SER A 224 17.92 -6.15 -12.30
CA SER A 224 19.34 -5.86 -12.12
C SER A 224 19.64 -5.48 -10.65
N PRO A 225 20.86 -5.79 -10.12
CA PRO A 225 21.17 -5.57 -8.71
C PRO A 225 20.94 -4.14 -8.20
N GLU A 226 21.15 -3.12 -9.03
CA GLU A 226 20.84 -1.71 -8.71
C GLU A 226 19.33 -1.52 -8.45
N HIS A 227 18.47 -2.11 -9.28
CA HIS A 227 17.02 -1.95 -9.22
C HIS A 227 16.37 -2.79 -8.11
N VAL A 228 17.03 -3.88 -7.71
CA VAL A 228 16.68 -4.69 -6.52
C VAL A 228 17.02 -3.96 -5.22
N SER A 229 18.17 -3.29 -5.17
CA SER A 229 18.64 -2.56 -3.97
C SER A 229 18.07 -1.14 -3.85
N ALA A 230 17.57 -0.55 -4.94
CA ALA A 230 16.98 0.78 -4.97
C ALA A 230 15.82 0.96 -3.97
N LEU A 231 15.87 2.04 -3.19
CA LEU A 231 14.94 2.33 -2.09
C LEU A 231 13.60 2.93 -2.57
N TRP A 232 12.96 2.26 -3.54
CA TRP A 232 11.78 2.75 -4.28
C TRP A 232 10.45 2.19 -3.77
N ARG A 233 10.44 1.62 -2.56
CA ARG A 233 9.24 1.24 -1.81
C ARG A 233 9.03 2.25 -0.68
N PHE A 234 7.82 2.78 -0.59
CA PHE A 234 7.45 3.83 0.37
C PHE A 234 6.27 3.37 1.23
N ALA A 235 6.30 3.66 2.52
CA ALA A 235 5.21 3.32 3.45
C ALA A 235 5.00 4.42 4.49
N ILE A 236 3.77 4.58 4.96
CA ILE A 236 3.48 5.40 6.15
C ILE A 236 4.11 4.71 7.36
N ALA A 237 4.86 5.43 8.19
CA ALA A 237 5.43 4.85 9.41
C ALA A 237 4.35 4.60 10.47
N ASP A 238 4.66 3.79 11.49
CA ASP A 238 3.81 3.50 12.66
C ASP A 238 2.43 2.84 12.36
N THR A 239 2.04 2.71 11.09
CA THR A 239 0.79 2.01 10.68
C THR A 239 0.94 0.48 10.71
N PRO A 240 -0.07 -0.27 11.18
CA PRO A 240 -0.02 -1.72 11.12
C PRO A 240 -0.22 -2.26 9.69
N TRP A 241 -0.79 -1.43 8.80
CA TRP A 241 -1.20 -1.72 7.40
C TRP A 241 -0.05 -1.69 6.37
N ILE A 242 1.09 -2.28 6.71
CA ILE A 242 2.24 -2.46 5.81
C ILE A 242 2.37 -3.96 5.45
N SER A 243 2.69 -4.28 4.20
CA SER A 243 2.97 -5.66 3.75
C SER A 243 4.34 -6.16 4.21
N ALA A 244 4.50 -7.48 4.18
CA ALA A 244 5.80 -8.12 4.45
C ALA A 244 6.70 -8.04 3.20
N PRO A 245 8.05 -8.04 3.37
CA PRO A 245 8.77 -7.91 4.64
C PRO A 245 8.71 -6.47 5.18
N LYS A 246 8.60 -6.31 6.52
CA LYS A 246 8.58 -4.98 7.16
C LYS A 246 9.99 -4.50 7.56
N ASN A 247 10.89 -5.43 7.88
CA ASN A 247 12.24 -5.17 8.35
C ASN A 247 13.21 -4.66 7.26
N THR A 248 12.77 -4.56 6.01
CA THR A 248 13.53 -3.91 4.93
C THR A 248 13.23 -2.41 4.79
N LEU A 249 12.20 -1.92 5.48
CA LEU A 249 11.84 -0.51 5.52
C LEU A 249 12.57 0.20 6.67
N ARG A 250 13.08 1.40 6.40
CA ARG A 250 13.78 2.27 7.36
C ARG A 250 13.31 3.72 7.18
N PRO A 251 13.42 4.61 8.18
CA PRO A 251 13.24 6.04 7.95
C PRO A 251 14.16 6.50 6.80
N PRO A 252 13.74 7.46 5.96
CA PRO A 252 14.67 8.12 5.06
C PRO A 252 15.81 8.72 5.88
N GLU A 253 17.04 8.57 5.40
CA GLU A 253 18.17 9.29 5.98
C GLU A 253 17.83 10.78 5.89
N SER A 254 17.83 11.48 7.02
CA SER A 254 17.77 12.93 7.01
C SER A 254 18.93 13.41 6.16
N SER A 255 18.64 14.13 5.06
CA SER A 255 19.65 14.93 4.38
C SER A 255 20.39 15.71 5.45
N ILE A 256 21.68 15.42 5.63
CA ILE A 256 22.55 16.24 6.44
C ILE A 256 22.46 17.61 5.79
N VAL A 257 21.73 18.53 6.44
CA VAL A 257 21.88 19.95 6.15
C VAL A 257 23.33 20.21 6.49
N ASP A 258 24.12 20.59 5.49
CA ASP A 258 25.51 20.99 5.70
C ASP A 258 25.50 21.98 6.85
N SER A 259 26.02 21.56 8.00
CA SER A 259 26.22 22.44 9.13
C SER A 259 27.25 23.46 8.66
N GLU A 260 26.80 24.68 8.40
CA GLU A 260 27.69 25.79 8.06
C GLU A 260 28.90 25.74 8.99
N GLU A 261 30.09 25.52 8.44
CA GLU A 261 31.32 25.70 9.20
C GLU A 261 31.26 27.12 9.77
N PRO A 262 31.31 27.30 11.10
CA PRO A 262 31.21 28.63 11.67
C PRO A 262 32.42 29.42 11.17
N TYR A 263 32.12 30.45 10.37
CA TYR A 263 33.11 31.35 9.80
C TYR A 263 33.93 31.98 10.93
N LEU A 264 35.12 31.43 11.17
CA LEU A 264 36.08 31.93 12.14
C LEU A 264 36.63 33.27 11.62
N GLY A 265 35.94 34.34 12.00
CA GLY A 265 36.33 35.71 11.65
C GLY A 265 37.66 36.11 12.26
N ASP A 266 38.39 36.99 11.55
CA ASP A 266 39.73 37.45 11.91
C ASP A 266 39.85 38.06 13.32
N GLN A 267 40.38 37.27 14.24
CA GLN A 267 41.17 37.62 15.43
C GLN A 267 42.21 36.48 15.57
N ASP A 268 43.48 36.65 15.96
CA ASP A 268 44.24 37.79 16.46
C ASP A 268 45.78 37.58 16.25
N GLU A 269 46.61 38.57 16.64
CA GLU A 269 47.96 38.86 16.09
C GLU A 269 49.11 37.81 16.27
N GLU A 270 48.90 36.62 16.83
CA GLU A 270 50.02 35.70 17.16
C GLU A 270 50.50 34.78 16.02
N GLY A 271 49.76 34.67 14.91
CA GLY A 271 50.13 33.83 13.75
C GLY A 271 51.40 34.27 12.99
N LYS A 272 51.91 35.49 13.21
CA LYS A 272 53.03 36.08 12.45
C LYS A 272 54.42 35.57 12.88
N ALA A 273 54.53 34.83 13.99
CA ALA A 273 55.81 34.33 14.49
C ALA A 273 56.38 33.13 13.71
N TRP A 274 55.54 32.34 13.00
CA TRP A 274 55.99 31.11 12.32
C TRP A 274 56.46 31.31 10.86
N ARG A 275 56.49 32.55 10.35
CA ARG A 275 57.00 32.90 9.01
C ARG A 275 58.28 33.74 9.00
N ARG A 276 59.06 33.74 10.08
CA ARG A 276 60.45 34.27 10.14
C ARG A 276 61.45 33.28 10.77
N LYS A 277 61.48 32.04 10.26
CA LYS A 277 62.55 31.07 10.62
C LYS A 277 62.91 30.07 9.51
N LYS A 278 62.86 30.51 8.25
CA LYS A 278 63.36 29.76 7.07
C LYS A 278 64.29 30.56 6.14
N GLU A 279 64.83 31.67 6.63
CA GLU A 279 66.01 32.33 6.05
C GLU A 279 67.05 32.49 7.16
N ARG A 280 68.33 32.24 6.83
CA ARG A 280 69.52 32.13 7.71
C ARG A 280 69.71 30.82 8.49
N VAL A 281 70.14 29.75 7.80
CA VAL A 281 71.48 29.10 7.91
C VAL A 281 71.71 28.51 6.50
N LYS A 282 72.62 29.06 5.68
CA LYS A 282 73.99 28.56 5.43
C LYS A 282 74.06 27.07 5.09
#